data_AF-A0A292RUK9-F1
#
_entry.id   AF-A0A292RUK9-F1
#
_cell.length_a   1.000
_cell.length_b   1.000
_cell.length_c   1.000
_cell.angle_alpha   90.00
_cell.angle_beta   90.00
_cell.angle_gamma   90.00
#
_symmetry.space_group_name_H-M   'P 1'
#
loop_
_entity.id
_entity.type
_entity.pdbx_description
1 polymer ?
#
loop_
_entity_poly.entity_id
_entity_poly.type
_entity_poly.pdbx_seq_one_letter_code
_entity_poly.pdbx_strand_id
1 'polypeptide(L)'
;SAYNFAVVFVKSSNADDYVDPPKMYTAKNNGDIIDYSTYHGDGTDLPEVRVAKTLFYDRDDHGNPPDMSTIKAEISPSTIVTRLIFNQNELLPLYVNDLVDIWYDGKLYSGYIADRVKTEFNDRLIFVESGDKPNVI
;
A
#
# COMPACT_ATOMS: atom_id res chain seq x y z
N SER A 1 -1.80 6.40 3.21
CA SER A 1 -0.90 6.41 2.03
C SER A 1 -0.57 4.97 1.70
N ALA A 2 -0.37 4.63 0.43
CA ALA A 2 -0.09 3.26 0.00
C ALA A 2 1.22 3.22 -0.79
N TYR A 3 1.99 2.15 -0.59
CA TYR A 3 3.27 1.90 -1.25
C TYR A 3 3.27 0.45 -1.73
N ASN A 4 3.80 0.19 -2.91
CA ASN A 4 3.82 -1.15 -3.51
C ASN A 4 5.24 -1.66 -3.79
N PHE A 5 6.25 -0.88 -3.42
CA PHE A 5 7.65 -1.19 -3.64
C PHE A 5 8.50 -0.67 -2.47
N ALA A 6 9.47 -1.47 -2.02
CA ALA A 6 10.35 -1.10 -0.91
C ALA A 6 11.82 -1.12 -1.36
N VAL A 7 12.56 -0.09 -0.95
CA VAL A 7 14.02 -0.05 -1.01
C VAL A 7 14.53 -0.20 0.42
N VAL A 8 15.19 -1.30 0.72
CA VAL A 8 15.51 -1.71 2.10
C VAL A 8 17.01 -1.65 2.33
N PHE A 9 17.41 -0.77 3.25
CA PHE A 9 18.75 -0.73 3.80
C PHE A 9 18.79 -1.46 5.15
N VAL A 10 19.83 -2.25 5.36
CA VAL A 10 20.09 -2.93 6.62
C VAL A 10 21.44 -2.43 7.13
N LYS A 11 21.49 -2.00 8.39
CA LYS A 11 22.73 -1.53 9.01
C LYS A 11 23.82 -2.61 8.89
N SER A 12 25.02 -2.20 8.50
CA SER A 12 26.12 -3.14 8.33
C SER A 12 26.53 -3.74 9.67
N SER A 13 27.01 -4.99 9.68
CA SER A 13 27.60 -5.58 10.89
C SER A 13 29.00 -5.02 11.19
N ASN A 14 29.64 -4.42 10.19
CA ASN A 14 31.04 -4.01 10.25
C ASN A 14 31.20 -2.48 10.40
N ALA A 15 30.10 -1.74 10.24
CA ALA A 15 30.02 -0.30 10.39
C ALA A 15 28.66 0.01 11.03
N ASP A 16 28.61 0.88 12.04
CA ASP A 16 27.35 1.34 12.66
C ASP A 16 26.62 2.34 11.74
N ASP A 17 26.47 1.97 10.46
CA ASP A 17 25.93 2.79 9.38
C ASP A 17 25.37 1.90 8.24
N TYR A 18 24.55 2.49 7.37
CA TYR A 18 23.88 1.85 6.23
C TYR A 18 24.74 1.88 4.96
N VAL A 19 25.94 1.31 5.05
CA VAL A 19 26.94 1.33 3.96
C VAL A 19 26.74 0.24 2.91
N ASP A 20 26.00 -0.82 3.26
CA ASP A 20 25.74 -1.95 2.34
C ASP A 20 24.67 -1.58 1.30
N PRO A 21 24.76 -2.07 0.04
CA PRO A 21 23.76 -1.79 -0.98
C PRO A 21 22.35 -2.27 -0.56
N PRO A 22 21.29 -1.54 -0.94
CA PRO A 22 19.93 -1.92 -0.57
C PRO A 22 19.45 -3.15 -1.32
N LYS A 23 18.47 -3.84 -0.74
CA LYS A 23 17.65 -4.82 -1.46
C LYS A 23 16.30 -4.21 -1.80
N MET A 24 15.71 -4.66 -2.91
CA MET A 24 14.43 -4.14 -3.38
C MET A 24 13.36 -5.22 -3.32
N TYR A 25 12.15 -4.84 -2.91
CA TYR A 25 11.01 -5.72 -2.80
C TYR A 25 9.81 -5.13 -3.53
N THR A 26 9.03 -5.97 -4.19
CA THR A 26 7.82 -5.56 -4.92
C THR A 26 6.62 -6.36 -4.44
N ALA A 27 5.48 -5.70 -4.32
CA ALA A 27 4.18 -6.35 -4.16
C ALA A 27 3.61 -6.67 -5.55
N LYS A 28 3.18 -7.91 -5.76
CA LYS A 28 2.40 -8.36 -6.92
C LYS A 28 0.92 -8.09 -6.71
N ASN A 29 0.15 -8.06 -7.80
CA ASN A 29 -1.30 -7.81 -7.76
C ASN A 29 -2.08 -8.82 -6.90
N ASN A 30 -1.57 -10.05 -6.76
CA ASN A 30 -2.17 -11.09 -5.93
C ASN A 30 -1.83 -10.97 -4.42
N GLY A 31 -1.02 -9.98 -4.02
CA GLY A 31 -0.56 -9.79 -2.64
C GLY A 31 0.79 -10.43 -2.32
N ASP A 32 1.37 -11.22 -3.23
CA ASP A 32 2.70 -11.79 -3.01
C ASP A 32 3.77 -10.70 -3.01
N ILE A 33 4.71 -10.81 -2.08
CA ILE A 33 5.85 -9.90 -1.98
C ILE A 33 7.13 -10.71 -2.11
N ILE A 34 7.98 -10.27 -3.02
CA ILE A 34 9.20 -10.98 -3.41
C ILE A 34 10.40 -10.00 -3.45
N ASP A 35 11.60 -10.55 -3.37
CA ASP A 35 12.81 -9.83 -3.76
C ASP A 35 12.72 -9.52 -5.27
N TYR A 36 12.79 -8.24 -5.61
CA TYR A 36 12.60 -7.76 -6.97
C TYR A 36 13.64 -8.32 -7.95
N SER A 37 14.84 -8.65 -7.48
CA SER A 37 15.89 -9.26 -8.31
C SER A 37 15.53 -10.68 -8.80
N THR A 38 14.58 -11.33 -8.14
CA THR A 38 14.10 -12.69 -8.49
C THR A 38 12.90 -12.68 -9.44
N TYR A 39 12.39 -11.49 -9.79
CA TYR A 39 11.23 -11.35 -10.65
C TYR A 39 11.54 -11.77 -12.10
N HIS A 40 10.67 -12.61 -12.67
CA HIS A 40 10.82 -13.19 -14.00
C HIS A 40 9.50 -13.20 -14.80
N GLY A 41 8.53 -12.38 -14.39
CA GLY A 41 7.25 -12.20 -15.11
C GLY A 41 7.36 -11.20 -16.26
N ASP A 42 6.23 -10.96 -16.94
CA ASP A 42 6.13 -10.05 -18.09
C ASP A 42 5.67 -8.62 -17.71
N GLY A 43 5.43 -8.37 -16.43
CA GLY A 43 4.97 -7.11 -15.86
C GLY A 43 3.46 -7.02 -15.62
N THR A 44 2.65 -7.93 -16.19
CA THR A 44 1.18 -7.87 -16.07
C THR A 44 0.65 -8.26 -14.69
N ASP A 45 1.45 -8.98 -13.91
CA ASP A 45 1.15 -9.40 -12.54
C ASP A 45 1.60 -8.37 -11.48
N LEU A 46 2.14 -7.22 -11.88
CA LEU A 46 2.56 -6.14 -10.99
C LEU A 46 1.61 -4.93 -11.07
N PRO A 47 1.59 -4.07 -10.02
CA PRO A 47 0.86 -2.81 -10.08
C PRO A 47 1.35 -1.94 -11.25
N GLU A 48 0.41 -1.32 -11.96
CA GLU A 48 0.69 -0.52 -13.17
C GLU A 48 1.64 0.66 -12.90
N VAL A 49 1.59 1.22 -11.69
CA VAL A 49 2.45 2.33 -11.26
C VAL A 49 3.24 1.92 -10.03
N ARG A 50 4.56 2.18 -10.02
CA ARG A 50 5.40 1.98 -8.85
C ARG A 50 5.28 3.15 -7.86
N VAL A 51 5.00 2.85 -6.60
CA VAL A 51 5.02 3.80 -5.48
C VAL A 51 5.99 3.27 -4.43
N ALA A 52 7.22 3.78 -4.46
CA ALA A 52 8.31 3.28 -3.63
C ALA A 52 8.45 4.01 -2.29
N LYS A 53 8.82 3.28 -1.24
CA LYS A 53 9.33 3.83 0.03
C LYS A 53 10.73 3.30 0.34
N THR A 54 11.50 4.08 1.09
CA THR A 54 12.82 3.63 1.61
C THR A 54 12.66 3.24 3.07
N LEU A 55 13.21 2.08 3.45
CA LEU A 55 13.14 1.51 4.78
C LEU A 55 14.56 1.30 5.31
N PHE A 56 14.75 1.54 6.60
CA PHE A 56 16.03 1.37 7.30
C PHE A 56 15.80 0.47 8.50
N TYR A 57 16.56 -0.62 8.58
CA TYR A 57 16.47 -1.58 9.67
C TYR A 57 17.84 -1.83 10.29
N ASP A 58 17.85 -1.95 11.61
CA ASP A 58 18.99 -2.49 12.33
C ASP A 58 18.94 -4.01 12.30
N ARG A 59 20.09 -4.64 12.54
CA ARG A 59 20.17 -6.08 12.75
C ARG A 59 19.75 -6.42 14.17
N ASP A 60 19.20 -7.61 14.36
CA ASP A 60 18.93 -8.11 15.71
C ASP A 60 20.24 -8.41 16.48
N ASP A 61 20.12 -8.80 17.75
CA ASP A 61 21.27 -9.12 18.62
C ASP A 61 22.14 -10.28 18.10
N HIS A 62 21.62 -11.08 17.15
CA HIS A 62 22.33 -12.17 16.49
C HIS A 62 22.91 -11.78 15.13
N GLY A 63 22.77 -10.51 14.72
CA GLY A 63 23.24 -10.00 13.45
C GLY A 63 22.34 -10.35 12.26
N ASN A 64 21.09 -10.74 12.46
CA ASN A 64 20.17 -11.06 11.36
C ASN A 64 19.52 -9.80 10.77
N PRO A 65 19.31 -9.74 9.44
CA PRO A 65 18.47 -8.71 8.82
C PRO A 65 16.98 -8.88 9.20
N PRO A 66 16.11 -7.89 8.93
CA PRO A 66 14.67 -8.05 9.12
C PRO A 66 14.14 -9.25 8.35
N ASP A 67 13.14 -9.91 8.93
CA ASP A 67 12.46 -11.02 8.27
C ASP A 67 11.57 -10.53 7.11
N MET A 68 11.18 -11.47 6.25
CA MET A 68 10.30 -11.14 5.13
C MET A 68 8.94 -10.63 5.62
N SER A 69 8.42 -11.14 6.74
CA SER A 69 7.13 -10.71 7.31
C SER A 69 7.11 -9.21 7.65
N THR A 70 8.19 -8.70 8.23
CA THR A 70 8.34 -7.29 8.58
C THR A 70 8.32 -6.43 7.31
N ILE A 71 9.06 -6.83 6.29
CA ILE A 71 9.07 -6.12 5.00
C ILE A 71 7.69 -6.21 4.31
N LYS A 72 7.02 -7.35 4.44
CA LYS A 72 5.69 -7.60 3.85
C LYS A 72 4.61 -6.66 4.39
N ALA A 73 4.69 -6.26 5.65
CA ALA A 73 3.70 -5.35 6.24
C ALA A 73 3.84 -3.89 5.74
N GLU A 74 4.94 -3.54 5.09
CA GLU A 74 5.25 -2.14 4.72
C GLU A 74 4.78 -1.75 3.32
N ILE A 75 4.47 -2.73 2.47
CA ILE A 75 4.03 -2.53 1.09
C ILE A 75 2.85 -3.45 0.77
N SER A 76 1.98 -3.02 -0.14
CA SER A 76 0.78 -3.74 -0.53
C SER A 76 0.45 -3.55 -2.01
N PRO A 77 -0.34 -4.46 -2.63
CA PRO A 77 -0.87 -4.25 -3.97
C PRO A 77 -1.79 -3.02 -3.99
N SER A 78 -1.22 -1.90 -4.40
CA SER A 78 -1.86 -0.59 -4.44
C SER A 78 -1.30 0.23 -5.58
N THR A 79 -2.02 1.28 -5.99
CA THR A 79 -1.60 2.26 -6.99
C THR A 79 -1.49 3.64 -6.32
N ILE A 80 -1.46 4.72 -7.11
CA ILE A 80 -1.58 6.08 -6.57
C ILE A 80 -2.95 6.17 -5.86
N VAL A 81 -2.93 6.48 -4.56
CA VAL A 81 -4.14 6.61 -3.75
C VAL A 81 -5.03 7.71 -4.29
N THR A 82 -6.11 7.34 -4.98
CA THR A 82 -7.18 8.26 -5.38
C THR A 82 -8.07 8.55 -4.17
N ARG A 83 -8.41 9.83 -3.97
CA ARG A 83 -9.43 10.24 -3.01
C ARG A 83 -10.65 10.76 -3.75
N LEU A 84 -11.81 10.15 -3.51
CA LEU A 84 -13.08 10.60 -4.08
C LEU A 84 -13.88 11.27 -2.97
N ILE A 85 -14.32 12.52 -3.20
CA ILE A 85 -15.21 13.23 -2.29
C ILE A 85 -16.56 13.40 -2.98
N PHE A 86 -17.59 12.76 -2.44
CA PHE A 86 -18.92 12.75 -3.04
C PHE A 86 -20.01 12.94 -1.98
N ASN A 87 -21.18 13.41 -2.42
CA ASN A 87 -22.35 13.57 -1.55
C ASN A 87 -22.87 12.19 -1.13
N GLN A 88 -23.36 12.08 0.10
CA GLN A 88 -24.10 10.92 0.57
C GLN A 88 -25.25 10.60 -0.41
N ASN A 89 -25.45 9.32 -0.70
CA ASN A 89 -26.52 8.87 -1.59
C ASN A 89 -27.52 8.02 -0.81
N GLU A 90 -28.80 8.39 -0.88
CA GLU A 90 -29.88 7.70 -0.17
C GLU A 90 -30.14 6.29 -0.69
N LEU A 91 -29.76 5.99 -1.94
CA LEU A 91 -29.95 4.66 -2.53
C LEU A 91 -29.08 3.59 -1.88
N LEU A 92 -27.87 3.97 -1.45
CA LEU A 92 -26.95 3.10 -0.73
C LEU A 92 -26.09 3.97 0.19
N PRO A 93 -26.59 4.29 1.40
CA PRO A 93 -25.87 5.14 2.33
C PRO A 93 -24.58 4.47 2.80
N LEU A 94 -23.49 5.22 2.80
CA LEU A 94 -22.19 4.77 3.29
C LEU A 94 -21.77 5.53 4.56
N TYR A 95 -20.94 4.88 5.37
CA TYR A 95 -20.49 5.37 6.67
C TYR A 95 -18.97 5.29 6.77
N VAL A 96 -18.42 6.05 7.73
CA VAL A 96 -16.99 6.02 8.02
C VAL A 96 -16.58 4.61 8.43
N ASN A 97 -15.44 4.15 7.91
CA ASN A 97 -14.87 2.80 8.00
C ASN A 97 -15.53 1.71 7.13
N ASP A 98 -16.53 2.04 6.31
CA ASP A 98 -17.05 1.06 5.36
C ASP A 98 -15.98 0.70 4.33
N LEU A 99 -15.70 -0.60 4.18
CA LEU A 99 -14.86 -1.18 3.13
C LEU A 99 -15.72 -1.36 1.86
N VAL A 100 -15.33 -0.72 0.76
CA VAL A 100 -16.19 -0.58 -0.42
C VAL A 100 -15.43 -0.70 -1.74
N ASP A 101 -16.16 -1.20 -2.73
CA ASP A 101 -15.81 -1.15 -4.15
C ASP A 101 -16.68 -0.08 -4.83
N ILE A 102 -16.07 1.01 -5.28
CA ILE A 102 -16.79 2.12 -5.95
C ILE A 102 -16.54 2.05 -7.45
N TRP A 103 -17.62 1.95 -8.23
CA TRP A 103 -17.59 2.19 -9.67
C TRP A 103 -17.87 3.67 -9.96
N TYR A 104 -16.89 4.35 -10.54
CA TYR A 104 -16.99 5.76 -10.92
C TYR A 104 -16.31 5.99 -12.27
N ASP A 105 -17.00 6.66 -13.20
CA ASP A 105 -16.51 6.96 -14.55
C ASP A 105 -15.91 5.76 -15.30
N GLY A 106 -16.59 4.60 -15.22
CA GLY A 106 -16.16 3.37 -15.87
C GLY A 106 -14.94 2.69 -15.25
N LYS A 107 -14.47 3.12 -14.08
CA LYS A 107 -13.36 2.52 -13.33
C LYS A 107 -13.81 2.03 -11.96
N LEU A 108 -13.20 0.93 -11.52
CA LEU A 108 -13.39 0.36 -10.19
C LEU A 108 -12.29 0.90 -9.24
N TYR A 109 -12.71 1.39 -8.08
CA TYR A 109 -11.84 1.84 -7.01
C TYR A 109 -12.13 1.01 -5.74
N SER A 110 -11.13 0.31 -5.23
CA SER A 110 -11.25 -0.51 -4.00
C SER A 110 -10.58 0.18 -2.81
N GLY A 111 -11.29 0.31 -1.70
CA GLY A 111 -10.79 1.03 -0.53
C GLY A 111 -11.83 1.17 0.59
N TYR A 112 -11.75 2.26 1.34
CA TYR A 112 -12.67 2.52 2.45
C TYR A 112 -13.07 3.98 2.57
N ILE A 113 -14.14 4.25 3.32
CA ILE A 113 -14.56 5.60 3.69
C ILE A 113 -13.74 6.07 4.89
N ALA A 114 -12.82 7.00 4.66
CA ALA A 114 -11.93 7.50 5.69
C ALA A 114 -12.56 8.58 6.55
N ASP A 115 -13.48 9.38 6.00
CA ASP A 115 -14.07 10.51 6.72
C ASP A 115 -15.45 10.90 6.16
N ARG A 116 -16.19 11.71 6.92
CA ARG A 116 -17.47 12.29 6.56
C ARG A 116 -17.55 13.71 7.07
N VAL A 117 -17.85 14.64 6.18
CA VAL A 117 -18.06 16.05 6.50
C VAL A 117 -19.53 16.41 6.36
N LYS A 118 -20.08 17.05 7.40
CA LYS A 118 -21.42 17.63 7.39
C LYS A 118 -21.33 19.15 7.43
N THR A 119 -22.09 19.78 6.57
CA THR A 119 -22.30 21.23 6.51
C THR A 119 -23.80 21.51 6.55
N GLU A 120 -24.19 22.77 6.61
CA GLU A 120 -25.61 23.16 6.55
C GLU A 120 -26.31 22.66 5.28
N PHE A 121 -25.58 22.50 4.17
CA PHE A 121 -26.16 22.21 2.86
C PHE A 121 -25.78 20.84 2.29
N ASN A 122 -24.76 20.19 2.85
CA ASN A 122 -24.19 18.97 2.27
C ASN A 122 -23.74 18.00 3.35
N ASP A 123 -23.86 16.72 3.00
CA ASP A 123 -23.30 15.59 3.72
C ASP A 123 -22.42 14.82 2.73
N ARG A 124 -21.11 14.81 2.95
CA ARG A 124 -20.12 14.30 1.99
C ARG A 124 -19.18 13.30 2.64
N LEU A 125 -18.79 12.31 1.87
CA LEU A 125 -17.87 11.25 2.27
C LEU A 125 -16.52 11.44 1.58
N ILE A 126 -15.46 11.02 2.27
CA ILE A 126 -14.12 10.91 1.69
C ILE A 126 -13.78 9.43 1.59
N PHE A 127 -13.82 8.91 0.36
CA PHE A 127 -13.30 7.60 0.04
C PHE A 127 -11.80 7.68 -0.23
N VAL A 128 -11.05 6.67 0.21
CA VAL A 128 -9.62 6.52 -0.04
C VAL A 128 -9.40 5.17 -0.73
N GLU A 129 -8.87 5.20 -1.95
CA GLU A 129 -8.41 4.02 -2.67
C GLU A 129 -7.09 3.53 -2.05
N SER A 130 -7.20 2.88 -0.90
CA SER A 130 -6.05 2.32 -0.18
C SER A 130 -5.50 1.04 -0.83
N GLY A 131 -6.24 0.42 -1.76
CA GLY A 131 -5.87 -0.86 -2.35
C GLY A 131 -5.87 -1.98 -1.30
N ASP A 132 -4.94 -2.92 -1.43
CA ASP A 132 -4.71 -4.04 -0.49
C ASP A 132 -5.92 -4.98 -0.29
N LYS A 133 -6.79 -5.05 -1.29
CA LYS A 133 -7.96 -5.94 -1.30
C LYS A 133 -7.67 -7.40 -0.89
N PRO A 134 -6.50 -8.00 -1.22
CA PRO A 134 -6.20 -9.36 -0.81
C PRO A 134 -5.95 -9.54 0.70
N ASN A 135 -5.53 -8.50 1.42
CA ASN A 135 -5.04 -8.62 2.81
C ASN A 135 -5.81 -7.79 3.84
N VAL A 136 -6.62 -6.82 3.41
CA VAL A 136 -7.41 -5.97 4.32
C VAL A 136 -8.60 -6.74 4.91
N ILE A 137 -8.81 -6.63 6.22
CA ILE A 137 -9.91 -7.25 6.99
C ILE A 137 -10.78 -6.22 7.68
#